data_AF-A0AAU1VYE3-F1
#
_entry.id   AF-A0AAU1VYE3-F1
#
_cell.length_a   1.000
_cell.length_b   1.000
_cell.length_c   1.000
_cell.angle_alpha   90.00
_cell.angle_beta   90.00
_cell.angle_gamma   90.00
#
_symmetry.space_group_name_H-M   'P 1'
#
loop_
_entity.id
_entity.type
_entity.pdbx_description
1 polymer ?
#
loop_
_entity_poly.entity_id
_entity_poly.type
_entity_poly.pdbx_seq_one_letter_code
_entity_poly.pdbx_strand_id
1 'polypeptide(L)'
;MSMHLHRSNQTKILRQAGVSLCKYCGTPVEWFQRYDALRIPLTNEFPSRRVPASLRWHINRGVAYPGTDASNGYCRIPHPAICPAVDHPDLPPTIQDLVRRLAVRMRTAIERGEFEPFVEPDDPVAAEEVESPGPEKVRQVRHVVGYHSLLRIGPCAIEDLQCIARDEHTEHRCEGRVADLSEGRWERVAINEEQATGRLGQMVLNLTGGSIWVWHLPDFNVSLRWWNQRCHDHFNSPQPDHTENEFVPFHPLRHDAFVLTERPTGYDLNTEDALLVIHDGPGERTKCAGPSCTNTSVLSPEEGWMCWQCEKLLRRRRAVHQRWGQAPEEVP
;
A
#
# COMPACT_ATOMS: atom_id res chain seq x y z
N MET A 1 12.99 -6.16 32.42
CA MET A 1 12.01 -5.26 31.76
C MET A 1 10.91 -4.92 32.76
N SER A 2 10.84 -3.67 33.22
CA SER A 2 9.85 -3.25 34.23
C SER A 2 8.64 -2.62 33.55
N MET A 3 7.47 -3.23 33.73
CA MET A 3 6.20 -2.59 33.40
C MET A 3 5.96 -1.40 34.34
N HIS A 4 5.57 -0.25 33.78
CA HIS A 4 5.22 0.92 34.58
C HIS A 4 3.80 1.38 34.27
N LEU A 5 2.94 1.36 35.28
CA LEU A 5 1.69 2.09 35.29
C LEU A 5 1.99 3.56 35.60
N HIS A 6 1.76 4.45 34.65
CA HIS A 6 1.90 5.88 34.89
C HIS A 6 0.80 6.33 35.85
N ARG A 7 1.19 6.80 37.06
CA ARG A 7 0.28 7.03 38.21
C ARG A 7 -0.90 7.98 37.95
N SER A 8 -0.85 8.79 36.90
CA SER A 8 -1.89 9.75 36.54
C SER A 8 -2.59 9.47 35.19
N ASN A 9 -2.27 8.37 34.52
CA ASN A 9 -2.79 8.09 33.18
C ASN A 9 -4.13 7.34 33.27
N GLN A 10 -5.21 7.98 32.82
CA GLN A 10 -6.56 7.40 32.87
C GLN A 10 -6.82 6.37 31.77
N THR A 11 -5.93 6.24 30.77
CA THR A 11 -6.12 5.26 29.69
C THR A 11 -5.90 3.81 30.14
N LYS A 12 -5.37 3.55 31.35
CA LYS A 12 -5.20 2.20 31.97
C LYS A 12 -4.70 1.08 31.04
N ILE A 13 -3.98 1.40 29.96
CA ILE A 13 -3.38 0.39 29.09
C ILE A 13 -2.01 0.04 29.68
N LEU A 14 -1.77 -1.26 29.92
CA LEU A 14 -0.45 -1.80 30.25
C LEU A 14 0.46 -1.55 29.03
N ARG A 15 1.52 -0.75 29.19
CA ARG A 15 2.40 -0.36 28.06
C ARG A 15 3.77 -1.01 28.19
N GLN A 16 4.10 -1.90 27.26
CA GLN A 16 5.41 -2.58 27.21
C GLN A 16 6.18 -2.32 25.89
N ALA A 17 5.52 -1.89 24.81
CA ALA A 17 6.13 -1.92 23.45
C ALA A 17 6.09 -0.60 22.64
N GLY A 18 5.47 0.48 23.14
CA GLY A 18 5.20 1.68 22.33
C GLY A 18 6.18 2.85 22.49
N VAL A 19 7.06 2.82 23.50
CA VAL A 19 7.93 3.96 23.83
C VAL A 19 9.28 3.79 23.14
N SER A 20 9.53 4.62 22.15
CA SER A 20 10.84 4.80 21.52
C SER A 20 11.47 6.11 22.03
N LEU A 21 12.79 6.25 21.93
CA LEU A 21 13.45 7.54 22.16
C LEU A 21 13.59 8.26 20.82
N CYS A 22 13.34 9.57 20.82
CA CYS A 22 13.67 10.39 19.65
C CYS A 22 15.19 10.38 19.43
N LYS A 23 15.64 9.92 18.26
CA LYS A 23 17.06 9.85 17.90
C LYS A 23 17.80 11.21 18.00
N TYR A 24 17.08 12.31 17.78
CA TYR A 24 17.66 13.65 17.77
C TYR A 24 17.76 14.30 19.15
N CYS A 25 16.83 14.02 20.07
CA CYS A 25 16.79 14.70 21.37
C CYS A 25 16.67 13.79 22.60
N GLY A 26 16.61 12.48 22.40
CA GLY A 26 16.49 11.48 23.46
C GLY A 26 15.16 11.52 24.22
N THR A 27 14.19 12.34 23.80
CA THR A 27 12.89 12.45 24.48
C THR A 27 12.05 11.20 24.17
N PRO A 28 11.42 10.56 25.17
CA PRO A 28 10.51 9.44 24.93
C PRO A 28 9.30 9.87 24.08
N VAL A 29 9.03 9.11 23.02
CA VAL A 29 7.90 9.29 22.10
C VAL A 29 7.17 7.97 21.87
N GLU A 30 5.88 8.06 21.60
CA GLU A 30 5.03 6.91 21.31
C GLU A 30 4.45 7.02 19.91
N TRP A 31 4.62 5.99 19.09
CA TRP A 31 4.17 5.99 17.70
C TRP A 31 2.75 5.47 17.56
N PHE A 32 1.92 6.22 16.84
CA PHE A 32 0.54 5.87 16.54
C PHE A 32 0.28 5.87 15.05
N GLN A 33 -0.64 5.02 14.60
CA GLN A 33 -1.20 5.14 13.25
C GLN A 33 -2.16 6.34 13.22
N ARG A 34 -2.06 7.18 12.20
CA ARG A 34 -2.97 8.27 11.91
C ARG A 34 -4.16 7.76 11.12
N TYR A 35 -5.22 8.57 11.05
CA TYR A 35 -6.40 8.29 10.23
C TYR A 35 -6.11 8.14 8.72
N ASP A 36 -4.98 8.66 8.24
CA ASP A 36 -4.49 8.57 6.86
C ASP A 36 -3.45 7.44 6.67
N ALA A 37 -3.43 6.47 7.58
CA ALA A 37 -2.51 5.32 7.60
C ALA A 37 -1.01 5.65 7.75
N LEU A 38 -0.63 6.92 7.90
CA LEU A 38 0.75 7.31 8.27
C LEU A 38 1.01 7.09 9.76
N ARG A 39 2.27 7.06 10.18
CA ARG A 39 2.63 7.01 11.62
C ARG A 39 2.96 8.41 12.14
N ILE A 40 2.62 8.68 13.39
CA ILE A 40 2.94 9.93 14.08
C ILE A 40 3.55 9.65 15.46
N PRO A 41 4.71 10.23 15.78
CA PRO A 41 5.25 10.17 17.13
C PRO A 41 4.57 11.23 18.00
N LEU A 42 3.83 10.78 18.99
CA LEU A 42 3.12 11.63 19.94
C LEU A 42 3.79 11.58 21.31
N THR A 43 3.67 12.70 22.01
CA THR A 43 4.15 12.86 23.38
C THR A 43 3.24 12.17 24.39
N ASN A 44 3.61 12.29 25.67
CA ASN A 44 2.67 12.07 26.77
C ASN A 44 1.49 13.06 26.74
N GLU A 45 0.51 12.80 27.60
CA GLU A 45 -0.73 13.57 27.68
C GLU A 45 -0.53 14.91 28.41
N PHE A 46 -1.14 15.96 27.85
CA PHE A 46 -1.15 17.32 28.36
C PHE A 46 -2.60 17.82 28.51
N PRO A 47 -2.89 18.68 29.50
CA PRO A 47 -4.18 19.32 29.61
C PRO A 47 -4.50 20.14 28.35
N SER A 48 -5.59 19.81 27.66
CA SER A 48 -5.95 20.42 26.36
C SER A 48 -6.07 21.94 26.41
N ARG A 49 -6.43 22.49 27.58
CA ARG A 49 -6.57 23.95 27.79
C ARG A 49 -5.24 24.71 27.70
N ARG A 50 -4.09 24.04 27.88
CA ARG A 50 -2.75 24.64 27.83
C ARG A 50 -2.06 24.49 26.47
N VAL A 51 -2.64 23.67 25.58
CA VAL A 51 -2.09 23.36 24.26
C VAL A 51 -2.92 24.10 23.19
N PRO A 52 -2.31 24.77 22.21
CA PRO A 52 -3.03 25.37 21.08
C PRO A 52 -3.80 24.33 20.29
N ALA A 53 -5.00 24.66 19.78
CA ALA A 53 -5.87 23.71 19.07
C ALA A 53 -5.18 23.00 17.89
N SER A 54 -4.30 23.72 17.17
CA SER A 54 -3.52 23.19 16.04
C SER A 54 -2.54 22.08 16.41
N LEU A 55 -2.13 22.00 17.68
CA LEU A 55 -1.14 21.02 18.15
C LEU A 55 -1.78 19.86 18.91
N ARG A 56 -3.11 19.85 19.07
CA ARG A 56 -3.80 18.83 19.87
C ARG A 56 -4.05 17.58 19.04
N TRP A 57 -3.73 16.45 19.62
CA TRP A 57 -4.05 15.13 19.10
C TRP A 57 -4.69 14.28 20.19
N HIS A 58 -5.54 13.35 19.80
CA HIS A 58 -6.12 12.35 20.69
C HIS A 58 -6.06 10.96 20.06
N ILE A 59 -6.15 9.93 20.90
CA ILE A 59 -6.11 8.55 20.47
C ILE A 59 -7.49 7.94 20.66
N ASN A 60 -8.08 7.41 19.59
CA ASN A 60 -9.31 6.64 19.65
C ASN A 60 -9.05 5.25 19.05
N ARG A 61 -9.27 4.19 19.84
CA ARG A 61 -9.04 2.79 19.44
C ARG A 61 -7.65 2.53 18.81
N GLY A 62 -6.61 3.20 19.33
CA GLY A 62 -5.23 3.05 18.84
C GLY A 62 -4.87 3.91 17.63
N VAL A 63 -5.83 4.65 17.06
CA VAL A 63 -5.61 5.57 15.93
C VAL A 63 -5.56 7.02 16.43
N ALA A 64 -4.60 7.79 15.93
CA ALA A 64 -4.37 9.19 16.25
C ALA A 64 -5.21 10.10 15.35
N TYR A 65 -5.94 11.02 15.98
CA TYR A 65 -6.78 12.02 15.32
C TYR A 65 -6.42 13.43 15.80
N PRO A 66 -6.47 14.45 14.91
CA PRO A 66 -6.29 15.83 15.33
C PRO A 66 -7.45 16.28 16.24
N GLY A 67 -7.15 17.23 17.13
CA GLY A 67 -8.10 17.78 18.10
C GLY A 67 -8.04 17.12 19.48
N THR A 68 -9.13 17.23 20.22
CA THR A 68 -9.25 16.74 21.60
C THR A 68 -10.36 15.71 21.69
N ASP A 69 -10.14 14.66 22.46
CA ASP A 69 -11.24 13.78 22.86
C ASP A 69 -12.21 14.56 23.77
N ALA A 70 -13.49 14.54 23.42
CA ALA A 70 -14.56 15.20 24.16
C ALA A 70 -14.71 14.67 25.59
N SER A 71 -14.26 13.44 25.86
CA SER A 71 -14.46 12.77 27.14
C SER A 71 -13.41 13.11 28.21
N ASN A 72 -12.19 13.48 27.81
CA ASN A 72 -11.04 13.34 28.71
C ASN A 72 -10.31 14.67 29.03
N GLY A 73 -10.52 15.76 28.27
CA GLY A 73 -9.89 17.06 28.56
C GLY A 73 -8.36 17.09 28.47
N TYR A 74 -7.74 15.99 28.03
CA TYR A 74 -6.33 15.83 27.72
C TYR A 74 -6.12 15.67 26.21
N CYS A 75 -4.92 16.01 25.75
CA CYS A 75 -4.46 15.82 24.38
C CYS A 75 -2.99 15.44 24.38
N ARG A 76 -2.47 15.04 23.23
CA ARG A 76 -1.05 14.81 22.97
C ARG A 76 -0.57 15.79 21.92
N ILE A 77 0.73 15.98 21.85
CA ILE A 77 1.37 16.87 20.89
C ILE A 77 2.26 16.02 19.97
N PRO A 78 2.32 16.28 18.67
CA PRO A 78 3.32 15.69 17.78
C PRO A 78 4.71 16.07 18.26
N HIS A 79 5.56 15.06 18.53
CA HIS A 79 6.91 15.32 18.98
C HIS A 79 7.72 16.23 18.05
N PRO A 80 7.63 16.12 16.70
CA PRO A 80 8.37 17.00 15.80
C PRO A 80 8.04 18.48 16.02
N ALA A 81 6.81 18.81 16.47
CA ALA A 81 6.40 20.18 16.74
C ALA A 81 6.93 20.75 18.06
N ILE A 82 7.60 19.94 18.89
CA ILE A 82 8.19 20.36 20.18
C ILE A 82 9.59 19.79 20.41
N CYS A 83 10.20 19.19 19.39
CA CYS A 83 11.52 18.57 19.50
C CYS A 83 12.56 19.66 19.72
N PRO A 84 13.36 19.63 20.80
CA PRO A 84 14.37 20.66 21.06
C PRO A 84 15.57 20.61 20.09
N ALA A 85 15.66 19.56 19.25
CA ALA A 85 16.65 19.47 18.18
C ALA A 85 16.21 20.17 16.88
N VAL A 86 14.99 20.73 16.85
CA VAL A 86 14.44 21.47 15.71
C VAL A 86 14.07 22.88 16.19
N ASP A 87 14.32 23.89 15.35
CA ASP A 87 13.95 25.27 15.65
C ASP A 87 12.45 25.51 15.40
N HIS A 88 11.82 26.21 16.32
CA HIS A 88 10.37 26.46 16.31
C HIS A 88 10.04 27.95 16.50
N PRO A 89 10.19 28.80 15.46
CA PRO A 89 10.05 30.25 15.60
C PRO A 89 8.63 30.69 15.97
N ASP A 90 7.61 29.95 15.52
CA ASP A 90 6.20 30.35 15.62
C ASP A 90 5.43 29.71 16.78
N LEU A 91 6.12 29.03 17.70
CA LEU A 91 5.44 28.37 18.81
C LEU A 91 4.92 29.39 19.84
N PRO A 92 3.69 29.19 20.38
CA PRO A 92 3.19 30.01 21.47
C PRO A 92 4.07 29.90 22.72
N PRO A 93 4.17 30.95 23.57
CA PRO A 93 5.08 30.99 24.72
C PRO A 93 4.94 29.79 25.67
N THR A 94 3.71 29.31 25.88
CA THR A 94 3.44 28.15 26.75
C THR A 94 4.06 26.86 26.22
N ILE A 95 4.19 26.71 24.90
CA ILE A 95 4.85 25.56 24.27
C ILE A 95 6.35 25.80 24.16
N GLN A 96 6.80 27.04 23.92
CA GLN A 96 8.24 27.37 23.97
C GLN A 96 8.87 27.03 25.32
N ASP A 97 8.16 27.27 26.43
CA ASP A 97 8.64 26.86 27.76
C ASP A 97 8.78 25.34 27.90
N LEU A 98 7.92 24.56 27.24
CA LEU A 98 8.04 23.11 27.17
C LEU A 98 9.29 22.71 26.37
N VAL A 99 9.48 23.29 25.18
CA VAL A 99 10.67 23.05 24.35
C VAL A 99 11.95 23.41 25.11
N ARG A 100 11.98 24.55 25.82
CA ARG A 100 13.13 24.96 26.63
C ARG A 100 13.45 23.95 27.73
N ARG A 101 12.43 23.40 28.41
CA ARG A 101 12.63 22.34 29.42
C ARG A 101 13.16 21.04 28.80
N LEU A 102 12.67 20.67 27.61
CA LEU A 102 13.18 19.52 26.87
C LEU A 102 14.63 19.75 26.42
N ALA A 103 14.98 20.95 25.97
CA ALA A 103 16.35 21.33 25.59
C ALA A 103 17.33 21.24 26.77
N VAL A 104 16.92 21.71 27.96
CA VAL A 104 17.72 21.54 29.18
C VAL A 104 17.92 20.07 29.50
N ARG A 105 16.86 19.24 29.43
CA ARG A 105 16.97 17.79 29.67
C ARG A 105 17.91 17.11 28.67
N MET A 106 17.78 17.44 27.39
CA MET A 106 18.65 16.95 26.32
C MET A 106 20.11 17.29 26.64
N ARG A 107 20.41 18.56 26.95
CA ARG A 107 21.76 19.00 27.31
C ARG A 107 22.31 18.26 28.53
N THR A 108 21.52 18.15 29.60
CA THR A 108 21.93 17.42 30.81
C THR A 108 22.21 15.94 30.52
N ALA A 109 21.43 15.29 29.64
CA ALA A 109 21.66 13.91 29.25
C ALA A 109 22.96 13.74 28.44
N ILE A 110 23.26 14.70 27.56
CA ILE A 110 24.52 14.76 26.81
C ILE A 110 25.71 14.92 27.76
N GLU A 111 25.63 15.88 28.68
CA GLU A 111 26.71 16.16 29.65
C GLU A 111 27.01 14.97 30.57
N ARG A 112 26.01 14.10 30.82
CA ARG A 112 26.17 12.87 31.61
C ARG A 112 26.63 11.66 30.78
N GLY A 113 26.70 11.77 29.46
CA GLY A 113 26.94 10.65 28.57
C GLY A 113 25.80 9.64 28.52
N GLU A 114 24.59 10.03 28.93
CA GLU A 114 23.38 9.18 28.87
C GLU A 114 22.73 9.20 27.48
N PHE A 115 23.05 10.21 26.67
CA PHE A 115 22.50 10.41 25.33
C PHE A 115 23.55 11.03 24.41
N GLU A 116 23.79 10.39 23.27
CA GLU A 116 24.58 10.94 22.17
C GLU A 116 23.60 11.37 21.08
N PRO A 117 23.52 12.68 20.73
CA PRO A 117 22.62 13.14 19.69
C PRO A 117 22.98 12.50 18.37
N PHE A 118 21.98 12.00 17.65
CA PHE A 118 22.18 11.63 16.27
C PHE A 118 22.58 12.88 15.48
N VAL A 119 23.83 12.90 15.02
CA VAL A 119 24.31 13.85 14.02
C VAL A 119 24.01 13.21 12.68
N GLU A 120 23.21 13.88 11.85
CA GLU A 120 23.04 13.47 10.46
C GLU A 120 24.43 13.40 9.82
N PRO A 121 24.87 12.23 9.33
CA PRO A 121 26.10 12.12 8.59
C PRO A 121 26.12 13.15 7.46
N ASP A 122 27.27 13.80 7.24
CA ASP A 122 27.47 14.73 6.11
C ASP A 122 27.22 14.04 4.75
N ASP A 123 27.20 12.70 4.73
CA ASP A 123 26.80 11.87 3.61
C ASP A 123 25.39 11.27 3.86
N PRO A 124 24.34 11.77 3.19
CA PRO A 124 22.97 11.26 3.34
C PRO A 124 22.85 9.76 3.04
N VAL A 125 23.78 9.19 2.25
CA VAL A 125 23.81 7.75 1.95
C VAL A 125 24.17 6.93 3.20
N ALA A 126 25.08 7.42 4.03
CA ALA A 126 25.48 6.76 5.28
C ALA A 126 24.39 6.86 6.37
N ALA A 127 23.59 7.93 6.37
CA ALA A 127 22.47 8.10 7.28
C ALA A 127 21.35 7.08 7.03
N GLU A 128 21.01 6.88 5.76
CA GLU A 128 19.99 5.90 5.32
C GLU A 128 20.47 4.44 5.49
N GLU A 129 21.78 4.19 5.47
CA GLU A 129 22.37 2.87 5.77
C GLU A 129 22.20 2.46 7.23
N VAL A 130 22.34 3.41 8.16
CA VAL A 130 22.15 3.18 9.61
C VAL A 130 20.67 3.01 9.96
N GLU A 131 19.77 3.74 9.29
CA GLU A 131 18.32 3.69 9.55
C GLU A 131 17.62 2.51 8.89
N SER A 132 18.20 1.92 7.85
CA SER A 132 17.65 0.76 7.14
C SER A 132 18.79 -0.19 6.76
N PRO A 133 19.32 -0.97 7.72
CA PRO A 133 20.32 -1.98 7.42
C PRO A 133 19.74 -2.98 6.40
N GLY A 134 20.59 -3.41 5.47
CA GLY A 134 20.20 -4.46 4.52
C GLY A 134 19.86 -5.76 5.28
N PRO A 135 19.04 -6.65 4.70
CA PRO A 135 18.71 -7.90 5.37
C PRO A 135 19.97 -8.75 5.58
N GLU A 136 20.04 -9.51 6.68
CA GLU A 136 21.19 -10.35 7.01
C GLU A 136 21.53 -11.38 5.92
N LYS A 137 20.52 -11.80 5.15
CA LYS A 137 20.65 -12.77 4.06
C LYS A 137 20.17 -12.14 2.76
N VAL A 138 21.09 -11.54 2.01
CA VAL A 138 20.85 -11.07 0.64
C VAL A 138 21.25 -12.14 -0.38
N ARG A 139 20.46 -12.28 -1.44
CA ARG A 139 20.85 -13.06 -2.62
C ARG A 139 21.61 -12.19 -3.62
N GLN A 140 22.31 -12.84 -4.56
CA GLN A 140 23.07 -12.17 -5.62
C GLN A 140 22.17 -11.36 -6.56
N VAL A 141 20.94 -11.83 -6.81
CA VAL A 141 19.95 -11.13 -7.62
C VAL A 141 18.91 -10.52 -6.70
N ARG A 142 18.70 -9.22 -6.82
CA ARG A 142 17.71 -8.45 -6.05
C ARG A 142 16.95 -7.55 -6.99
N HIS A 143 15.63 -7.54 -6.87
CA HIS A 143 14.77 -6.72 -7.72
C HIS A 143 14.21 -5.53 -6.97
N VAL A 144 14.10 -4.41 -7.70
CA VAL A 144 13.46 -3.19 -7.24
C VAL A 144 11.98 -3.27 -7.57
N VAL A 145 11.15 -3.02 -6.56
CA VAL A 145 9.69 -2.97 -6.65
C VAL A 145 9.25 -1.53 -6.44
N GLY A 146 8.41 -1.05 -7.35
CA GLY A 146 7.94 0.34 -7.37
C GLY A 146 6.41 0.45 -7.27
N TYR A 147 5.96 1.47 -6.56
CA TYR A 147 4.58 1.99 -6.64
C TYR A 147 4.65 3.53 -6.65
N HIS A 148 4.21 4.15 -7.73
CA HIS A 148 4.43 5.58 -7.99
C HIS A 148 5.93 5.96 -7.83
N SER A 149 6.23 6.95 -7.00
CA SER A 149 7.59 7.43 -6.72
C SER A 149 8.31 6.64 -5.62
N LEU A 150 7.66 5.65 -5.02
CA LEU A 150 8.23 4.85 -3.93
C LEU A 150 8.90 3.61 -4.50
N LEU A 151 10.23 3.54 -4.37
CA LEU A 151 11.04 2.40 -4.79
C LEU A 151 11.60 1.68 -3.57
N ARG A 152 11.46 0.36 -3.53
CA ARG A 152 12.05 -0.52 -2.51
C ARG A 152 12.76 -1.68 -3.18
N ILE A 153 13.82 -2.17 -2.55
CA ILE A 153 14.56 -3.33 -3.03
C ILE A 153 14.37 -4.51 -2.07
N GLY A 154 13.98 -5.65 -2.62
CA GLY A 154 13.77 -6.88 -1.85
C GLY A 154 15.08 -7.62 -1.52
N PRO A 155 15.04 -8.68 -0.69
CA PRO A 155 16.22 -9.49 -0.36
C PRO A 155 16.69 -10.40 -1.52
N CYS A 156 15.83 -10.63 -2.51
CA CYS A 156 16.04 -11.54 -3.64
C CYS A 156 15.29 -11.06 -4.90
N ALA A 157 15.32 -11.87 -5.96
CA ALA A 157 14.43 -11.71 -7.11
C ALA A 157 12.96 -11.84 -6.70
N ILE A 158 12.04 -11.21 -7.45
CA ILE A 158 10.63 -11.12 -7.06
C ILE A 158 9.95 -12.50 -6.94
N GLU A 159 10.28 -13.44 -7.81
CA GLU A 159 9.73 -14.80 -7.84
C GLU A 159 10.16 -15.66 -6.65
N ASP A 160 11.28 -15.28 -6.03
CA ASP A 160 11.84 -15.93 -4.85
C ASP A 160 11.39 -15.28 -3.54
N LEU A 161 10.58 -14.21 -3.61
CA LEU A 161 10.17 -13.45 -2.45
C LEU A 161 9.20 -14.25 -1.59
N GLN A 162 9.64 -14.60 -0.39
CA GLN A 162 8.88 -15.41 0.56
C GLN A 162 8.15 -14.55 1.60
N CYS A 163 6.96 -15.01 1.99
CA CYS A 163 6.18 -14.42 3.06
C CYS A 163 6.97 -14.39 4.37
N ILE A 164 6.85 -13.29 5.13
CA ILE A 164 7.49 -13.18 6.45
C ILE A 164 6.61 -13.65 7.60
N ALA A 165 5.33 -13.93 7.35
CA ALA A 165 4.42 -14.43 8.36
C ALA A 165 4.90 -15.77 8.93
N ARG A 166 4.57 -16.02 10.19
CA ARG A 166 4.67 -17.36 10.77
C ARG A 166 3.50 -18.20 10.28
N ASP A 167 3.82 -19.37 9.76
CA ASP A 167 2.83 -20.37 9.38
C ASP A 167 2.23 -21.02 10.65
N GLU A 168 0.90 -21.16 10.68
CA GLU A 168 0.18 -21.65 11.86
C GLU A 168 0.44 -23.12 12.15
N HIS A 169 0.68 -23.92 11.11
CA HIS A 169 0.82 -25.38 11.23
C HIS A 169 2.25 -25.80 11.54
N THR A 170 3.21 -25.16 10.89
CA THR A 170 4.63 -25.52 10.98
C THR A 170 5.40 -24.68 11.98
N GLU A 171 4.82 -23.56 12.46
CA GLU A 171 5.47 -22.57 13.32
C GLU A 171 6.72 -21.91 12.72
N HIS A 172 7.04 -22.22 11.47
CA HIS A 172 8.17 -21.70 10.73
C HIS A 172 7.74 -20.54 9.83
N ARG A 173 8.72 -19.92 9.15
CA ARG A 173 8.44 -18.92 8.12
C ARG A 173 7.53 -19.53 7.05
N CYS A 174 6.48 -18.81 6.69
CA CYS A 174 5.57 -19.22 5.63
C CYS A 174 6.32 -19.38 4.29
N GLU A 175 6.17 -20.55 3.66
CA GLU A 175 6.76 -20.84 2.35
C GLU A 175 5.99 -20.20 1.17
N GLY A 176 4.84 -19.58 1.47
CA GLY A 176 4.01 -18.87 0.49
C GLY A 176 4.78 -17.73 -0.17
N ARG A 177 4.65 -17.63 -1.50
CA ARG A 177 5.27 -16.55 -2.28
C ARG A 177 4.50 -15.25 -2.09
N VAL A 178 5.23 -14.15 -2.00
CA VAL A 178 4.66 -12.80 -1.99
C VAL A 178 4.29 -12.38 -3.40
N ALA A 179 5.16 -12.70 -4.38
CA ALA A 179 4.95 -12.29 -5.75
C ALA A 179 3.88 -13.15 -6.45
N ASP A 180 2.88 -12.46 -6.98
CA ASP A 180 2.05 -12.92 -8.07
C ASP A 180 2.43 -12.10 -9.31
N LEU A 181 2.91 -12.78 -10.35
CA LEU A 181 3.40 -12.13 -11.57
C LEU A 181 2.30 -11.40 -12.35
N SER A 182 1.02 -11.68 -12.05
CA SER A 182 -0.12 -10.95 -12.63
C SER A 182 -0.35 -9.58 -12.00
N GLU A 183 0.23 -9.31 -10.84
CA GLU A 183 0.02 -8.09 -10.08
C GLU A 183 1.02 -6.99 -10.39
N GLY A 184 1.84 -7.16 -11.43
CA GLY A 184 2.80 -6.15 -11.81
C GLY A 184 3.36 -6.36 -13.19
N ARG A 185 4.25 -5.46 -13.56
CA ARG A 185 4.99 -5.53 -14.82
C ARG A 185 6.33 -4.83 -14.67
N TRP A 186 7.27 -5.20 -15.51
CA TRP A 186 8.51 -4.43 -15.64
C TRP A 186 8.23 -3.08 -16.33
N GLU A 187 8.63 -2.00 -15.69
CA GLU A 187 8.49 -0.64 -16.18
C GLU A 187 9.79 0.14 -15.99
N ARG A 188 10.09 1.07 -16.90
CA ARG A 188 11.22 1.98 -16.75
C ARG A 188 10.81 3.17 -15.89
N VAL A 189 11.51 3.38 -14.78
CA VAL A 189 11.29 4.50 -13.88
C VAL A 189 12.54 5.39 -13.84
N ALA A 190 12.34 6.70 -13.86
CA ALA A 190 13.41 7.68 -13.80
C ALA A 190 14.14 7.61 -12.44
N ILE A 191 15.46 7.71 -12.48
CA ILE A 191 16.26 7.88 -11.27
C ILE A 191 16.11 9.33 -10.80
N ASN A 192 15.89 9.55 -9.50
CA ASN A 192 15.93 10.90 -8.96
C ASN A 192 17.36 11.46 -9.05
N GLU A 193 17.55 12.50 -9.86
CA GLU A 193 18.86 13.14 -10.08
C GLU A 193 19.46 13.72 -8.80
N GLU A 194 18.64 14.15 -7.84
CA GLU A 194 19.10 14.65 -6.55
C GLU A 194 19.83 13.57 -5.74
N GLN A 195 19.37 12.31 -5.85
CA GLN A 195 19.98 11.13 -5.23
C GLN A 195 21.21 10.62 -6.01
N ALA A 196 21.40 11.10 -7.24
CA ALA A 196 22.50 10.73 -8.13
C ALA A 196 23.44 11.92 -8.38
N THR A 197 23.67 12.74 -7.37
CA THR A 197 24.64 13.84 -7.41
C THR A 197 26.08 13.32 -7.31
N GLY A 198 27.03 14.08 -7.84
CA GLY A 198 28.46 13.73 -7.83
C GLY A 198 28.89 12.71 -8.88
N ARG A 199 30.18 12.34 -8.86
CA ARG A 199 30.81 11.53 -9.90
C ARG A 199 30.20 10.13 -10.03
N LEU A 200 29.89 9.48 -8.90
CA LEU A 200 29.29 8.14 -8.88
C LEU A 200 27.87 8.16 -9.46
N GLY A 201 27.07 9.17 -9.10
CA GLY A 201 25.73 9.32 -9.66
C GLY A 201 25.72 9.60 -11.15
N GLN A 202 26.65 10.41 -11.65
CA GLN A 202 26.83 10.59 -13.10
C GLN A 202 27.20 9.29 -13.82
N MET A 203 27.99 8.40 -13.19
CA MET A 203 28.27 7.08 -13.76
C MET A 203 27.01 6.20 -13.83
N VAL A 204 26.20 6.16 -12.77
CA VAL A 204 24.94 5.40 -12.75
C VAL A 204 23.93 5.95 -13.76
N LEU A 205 23.79 7.28 -13.86
CA LEU A 205 22.91 7.93 -14.84
C LEU A 205 23.35 7.65 -16.28
N ASN A 206 24.66 7.68 -16.56
CA ASN A 206 25.19 7.36 -17.89
C ASN A 206 24.97 5.88 -18.25
N LEU A 207 25.17 4.97 -17.29
CA LEU A 207 24.95 3.53 -17.50
C LEU A 207 23.47 3.21 -17.77
N THR A 208 22.55 3.92 -17.12
CA THR A 208 21.11 3.63 -17.17
C THR A 208 20.34 4.48 -18.18
N GLY A 209 20.97 5.52 -18.74
CA GLY A 209 20.26 6.55 -19.49
C GLY A 209 19.22 7.26 -18.63
N GLY A 210 19.50 7.44 -17.33
CA GLY A 210 18.64 8.12 -16.37
C GLY A 210 17.40 7.35 -15.90
N SER A 211 17.23 6.08 -16.29
CA SER A 211 16.07 5.28 -15.84
C SER A 211 16.40 3.80 -15.73
N ILE A 212 15.75 3.12 -14.78
CA ILE A 212 16.00 1.73 -14.41
C ILE A 212 14.75 0.89 -14.59
N TRP A 213 14.93 -0.41 -14.81
CA TRP A 213 13.80 -1.35 -14.81
C TRP A 213 13.40 -1.72 -13.38
N VAL A 214 12.13 -1.51 -13.06
CA VAL A 214 11.54 -1.87 -11.77
C VAL A 214 10.28 -2.71 -11.98
N TRP A 215 9.97 -3.57 -11.02
CA TRP A 215 8.68 -4.25 -10.97
C TRP A 215 7.62 -3.27 -10.45
N HIS A 216 6.80 -2.73 -11.34
CA HIS A 216 5.78 -1.75 -11.01
C HIS A 216 4.47 -2.44 -10.60
N LEU A 217 3.98 -2.11 -9.41
CA LEU A 217 2.69 -2.56 -8.89
C LEU A 217 1.60 -1.52 -9.24
N PRO A 218 0.45 -1.93 -9.80
CA PRO A 218 -0.57 -1.00 -10.30
C PRO A 218 -1.53 -0.49 -9.21
N ASP A 219 -1.64 -1.20 -8.08
CA ASP A 219 -2.65 -0.95 -7.05
C ASP A 219 -2.01 -0.78 -5.66
N PHE A 220 -2.59 0.12 -4.86
CA PHE A 220 -2.09 0.44 -3.52
C PHE A 220 -2.21 -0.72 -2.53
N ASN A 221 -3.29 -1.51 -2.59
CA ASN A 221 -3.47 -2.64 -1.68
C ASN A 221 -2.48 -3.76 -2.02
N VAL A 222 -2.24 -3.98 -3.31
CA VAL A 222 -1.18 -4.87 -3.80
C VAL A 222 0.17 -4.37 -3.29
N SER A 223 0.50 -3.09 -3.45
CA SER A 223 1.77 -2.55 -2.97
C SER A 223 1.92 -2.66 -1.46
N LEU A 224 0.85 -2.43 -0.69
CA LEU A 224 0.87 -2.58 0.76
C LEU A 224 1.14 -4.03 1.17
N ARG A 225 0.54 -5.01 0.50
CA ARG A 225 0.78 -6.44 0.74
C ARG A 225 2.23 -6.82 0.45
N TRP A 226 2.74 -6.41 -0.70
CA TRP A 226 4.13 -6.63 -1.11
C TRP A 226 5.11 -5.97 -0.13
N TRP A 227 4.87 -4.71 0.24
CA TRP A 227 5.71 -4.00 1.19
C TRP A 227 5.65 -4.54 2.60
N ASN A 228 4.55 -5.18 3.01
CA ASN A 228 4.48 -5.96 4.26
C ASN A 228 5.04 -7.38 4.09
N GLN A 229 5.49 -7.74 2.89
CA GLN A 229 6.07 -9.03 2.53
C GLN A 229 5.16 -10.22 2.92
N ARG A 230 3.85 -10.08 2.67
CA ARG A 230 2.84 -11.12 2.97
C ARG A 230 2.33 -11.79 1.68
N CYS A 231 2.13 -13.10 1.71
CA CYS A 231 1.39 -13.81 0.65
C CYS A 231 -0.12 -13.49 0.73
N HIS A 232 -0.89 -13.94 -0.27
CA HIS A 232 -2.35 -13.71 -0.31
C HIS A 232 -3.08 -14.24 0.94
N ASP A 233 -2.71 -15.42 1.42
CA ASP A 233 -3.32 -16.04 2.59
C ASP A 233 -3.02 -15.27 3.88
N HIS A 234 -1.88 -14.58 3.93
CA HIS A 234 -1.40 -13.90 5.13
C HIS A 234 -1.60 -12.38 5.12
N PHE A 235 -2.14 -11.80 4.05
CA PHE A 235 -2.30 -10.34 3.95
C PHE A 235 -3.23 -9.76 5.01
N ASN A 236 -4.36 -10.43 5.28
CA ASN A 236 -5.34 -10.04 6.29
C ASN A 236 -5.34 -10.97 7.50
N SER A 237 -4.30 -11.80 7.62
CA SER A 237 -4.20 -12.78 8.70
C SER A 237 -3.66 -12.12 9.98
N PRO A 238 -4.17 -12.50 11.17
CA PRO A 238 -3.62 -12.04 12.44
C PRO A 238 -2.29 -12.69 12.81
N GLN A 239 -1.75 -13.60 11.98
CA GLN A 239 -0.51 -14.31 12.28
C GLN A 239 0.68 -13.35 12.39
N PRO A 240 1.51 -13.47 13.45
CA PRO A 240 2.66 -12.61 13.65
C PRO A 240 3.73 -12.85 12.59
N ASP A 241 4.62 -11.88 12.41
CA ASP A 241 5.81 -12.05 11.59
C ASP A 241 6.80 -13.02 12.25
N HIS A 242 7.38 -13.92 11.46
CA HIS A 242 8.46 -14.80 11.85
C HIS A 242 9.83 -14.13 11.74
N THR A 243 9.98 -13.23 10.76
CA THR A 243 11.20 -12.44 10.53
C THR A 243 10.82 -10.98 10.31
N GLU A 244 11.75 -10.07 10.58
CA GLU A 244 11.57 -8.66 10.23
C GLU A 244 11.42 -8.49 8.70
N ASN A 245 10.79 -7.38 8.32
CA ASN A 245 10.58 -7.05 6.93
C ASN A 245 11.90 -6.81 6.21
N GLU A 246 12.10 -7.48 5.08
CA GLU A 246 13.39 -7.48 4.38
C GLU A 246 13.45 -6.44 3.24
N PHE A 247 12.35 -5.71 2.99
CA PHE A 247 12.36 -4.61 2.05
C PHE A 247 13.01 -3.37 2.65
N VAL A 248 13.99 -2.82 1.93
CA VAL A 248 14.62 -1.54 2.26
C VAL A 248 14.33 -0.49 1.18
N PRO A 249 14.36 0.81 1.52
CA PRO A 249 14.29 1.87 0.53
C PRO A 249 15.38 1.70 -0.54
N PHE A 250 15.02 1.89 -1.81
CA PHE A 250 16.00 1.82 -2.89
C PHE A 250 16.70 3.17 -3.05
N HIS A 251 18.02 3.16 -2.87
CA HIS A 251 18.92 4.25 -3.23
C HIS A 251 19.83 3.87 -4.41
N PRO A 252 19.87 4.63 -5.52
CA PRO A 252 20.59 4.27 -6.76
C PRO A 252 22.11 4.08 -6.57
N LEU A 253 22.74 4.87 -5.70
CA LEU A 253 24.18 4.77 -5.45
C LEU A 253 24.55 3.62 -4.52
N ARG A 254 23.66 3.25 -3.59
CA ARG A 254 23.86 2.19 -2.60
C ARG A 254 23.60 0.80 -3.19
N HIS A 255 22.68 0.76 -4.16
CA HIS A 255 22.22 -0.46 -4.80
C HIS A 255 22.60 -0.49 -6.29
N ASP A 256 23.69 0.18 -6.65
CA ASP A 256 24.18 0.26 -8.04
C ASP A 256 24.39 -1.13 -8.65
N ALA A 257 24.87 -2.09 -7.86
CA ALA A 257 25.04 -3.48 -8.25
C ALA A 257 23.73 -4.21 -8.61
N PHE A 258 22.58 -3.68 -8.19
CA PHE A 258 21.24 -4.25 -8.44
C PHE A 258 20.41 -3.38 -9.38
N VAL A 259 21.03 -2.37 -9.99
CA VAL A 259 20.41 -1.55 -11.02
C VAL A 259 20.26 -2.36 -12.30
N LEU A 260 19.01 -2.55 -12.71
CA LEU A 260 18.68 -3.26 -13.95
C LEU A 260 18.63 -2.27 -15.12
N THR A 261 19.62 -2.38 -16.02
CA THR A 261 19.69 -1.63 -17.29
C THR A 261 18.85 -2.28 -18.39
N GLU A 262 18.70 -3.60 -18.34
CA GLU A 262 17.90 -4.39 -19.27
C GLU A 262 16.67 -4.96 -18.58
N ARG A 263 15.60 -5.17 -19.35
CA ARG A 263 14.36 -5.75 -18.83
C ARG A 263 14.59 -7.23 -18.52
N PRO A 264 14.29 -7.71 -17.31
CA PRO A 264 14.35 -9.14 -17.01
C PRO A 264 13.38 -9.95 -17.87
N THR A 265 13.85 -11.08 -18.42
CA THR A 265 13.08 -12.00 -19.27
C THR A 265 12.41 -13.10 -18.45
N GLY A 266 11.28 -13.64 -18.93
CA GLY A 266 10.59 -14.77 -18.26
C GLY A 266 9.49 -14.36 -17.26
N TYR A 267 9.17 -13.06 -17.21
CA TYR A 267 8.09 -12.49 -16.39
C TYR A 267 6.87 -12.06 -17.21
N ASP A 268 6.94 -12.21 -18.53
CA ASP A 268 5.75 -12.09 -19.36
C ASP A 268 4.85 -13.26 -19.00
N LEU A 269 3.67 -12.98 -18.45
CA LEU A 269 2.62 -13.98 -18.37
C LEU A 269 2.39 -14.48 -19.79
N ASN A 270 2.63 -15.77 -20.03
CA ASN A 270 2.29 -16.42 -21.30
C ASN A 270 0.84 -16.06 -21.60
N THR A 271 0.64 -15.12 -22.53
CA THR A 271 -0.68 -14.65 -22.95
C THR A 271 -1.31 -15.67 -23.91
N GLU A 272 -1.02 -16.96 -23.71
CA GLU A 272 -1.62 -18.05 -24.46
C GLU A 272 -2.80 -18.67 -23.67
N ASP A 273 -2.86 -18.50 -22.35
CA ASP A 273 -3.99 -18.99 -21.52
C ASP A 273 -5.02 -17.90 -21.12
N ALA A 274 -4.86 -16.67 -21.62
CA ALA A 274 -5.78 -15.57 -21.36
C ALA A 274 -6.29 -14.92 -22.65
N LEU A 275 -6.75 -15.72 -23.60
CA LEU A 275 -7.93 -15.32 -24.38
C LEU A 275 -9.14 -15.33 -23.46
N LEU A 276 -9.14 -14.40 -22.50
CA LEU A 276 -10.37 -13.87 -21.93
C LEU A 276 -11.08 -13.25 -23.12
N VAL A 277 -11.97 -14.03 -23.72
CA VAL A 277 -12.99 -13.56 -24.64
C VAL A 277 -13.80 -12.55 -23.84
N ILE A 278 -13.38 -11.28 -23.90
CA ILE A 278 -14.25 -10.16 -23.62
C ILE A 278 -15.38 -10.37 -24.61
N HIS A 279 -16.51 -10.90 -24.15
CA HIS A 279 -17.70 -10.97 -24.97
C HIS A 279 -17.89 -9.57 -25.55
N ASP A 280 -17.83 -9.47 -26.88
CA ASP A 280 -18.27 -8.28 -27.58
C ASP A 280 -19.59 -7.84 -26.94
N GLY A 281 -19.68 -6.56 -26.56
CA GLY A 281 -20.88 -5.99 -25.97
C GLY A 281 -22.12 -6.42 -26.77
N PRO A 282 -23.31 -6.51 -26.14
CA PRO A 282 -24.45 -7.26 -26.66
C PRO A 282 -24.64 -6.99 -28.16
N GLY A 283 -24.37 -8.02 -28.96
CA GLY A 283 -24.42 -7.93 -30.42
C GLY A 283 -25.74 -7.37 -30.93
N GLU A 284 -25.74 -6.86 -32.16
CA GLU A 284 -26.92 -6.27 -32.79
C GLU A 284 -28.14 -7.20 -32.63
N ARG A 285 -29.16 -6.70 -31.96
CA ARG A 285 -30.37 -7.47 -31.69
C ARG A 285 -31.16 -7.64 -32.98
N THR A 286 -31.46 -8.89 -33.34
CA THR A 286 -32.30 -9.19 -34.51
C THR A 286 -33.76 -8.88 -34.20
N LYS A 287 -34.41 -8.06 -35.04
CA LYS A 287 -35.84 -7.73 -34.92
C LYS A 287 -36.69 -8.83 -35.54
N CYS A 288 -37.83 -9.13 -34.91
CA CYS A 288 -38.83 -10.04 -35.45
C CYS A 288 -39.38 -9.54 -36.80
N ALA A 289 -39.43 -10.41 -37.81
CA ALA A 289 -39.98 -10.12 -39.14
C ALA A 289 -41.52 -10.06 -39.18
N GLY A 290 -42.20 -10.25 -38.04
CA GLY A 290 -43.66 -10.14 -37.96
C GLY A 290 -44.14 -8.69 -38.18
N PRO A 291 -45.20 -8.45 -38.97
CA PRO A 291 -45.71 -7.11 -39.21
C PRO A 291 -46.12 -6.47 -37.88
N SER A 292 -45.50 -5.31 -37.58
CA SER A 292 -45.71 -4.54 -36.35
C SER A 292 -45.24 -5.20 -35.04
N CYS A 293 -44.37 -6.21 -35.09
CA CYS A 293 -43.80 -6.83 -33.89
C CYS A 293 -42.52 -6.09 -33.42
N THR A 294 -42.42 -5.79 -32.13
CA THR A 294 -41.26 -5.12 -31.52
C THR A 294 -40.32 -6.07 -30.77
N ASN A 295 -40.60 -7.38 -30.79
CA ASN A 295 -39.75 -8.36 -30.13
C ASN A 295 -38.38 -8.46 -30.79
N THR A 296 -37.35 -8.58 -29.97
CA THR A 296 -35.95 -8.68 -30.39
C THR A 296 -35.29 -9.91 -29.80
N SER A 297 -34.32 -10.48 -30.52
CA SER A 297 -33.50 -11.60 -30.06
C SER A 297 -32.03 -11.20 -29.99
N VAL A 298 -31.32 -11.71 -28.98
CA VAL A 298 -29.87 -11.58 -28.84
C VAL A 298 -29.14 -12.66 -29.66
N LEU A 299 -29.83 -13.75 -29.99
CA LEU A 299 -29.34 -14.70 -30.97
C LEU A 299 -29.41 -14.06 -32.36
N SER A 300 -28.48 -14.41 -33.25
CA SER A 300 -28.47 -14.05 -34.68
C SER A 300 -29.10 -15.18 -35.51
N PRO A 301 -30.44 -15.35 -35.51
CA PRO A 301 -31.12 -16.36 -36.30
C PRO A 301 -31.03 -16.03 -37.79
N GLU A 302 -31.35 -17.01 -38.63
CA GLU A 302 -31.45 -16.86 -40.08
C GLU A 302 -32.37 -15.71 -40.50
N GLU A 303 -32.12 -15.17 -41.69
CA GLU A 303 -32.87 -14.07 -42.27
C GLU A 303 -34.38 -14.38 -42.30
N GLY A 304 -35.20 -13.47 -41.73
CA GLY A 304 -36.65 -13.66 -41.64
C GLY A 304 -37.14 -14.29 -40.32
N TRP A 305 -36.31 -14.33 -39.28
CA TRP A 305 -36.71 -14.81 -37.96
C TRP A 305 -38.01 -14.16 -37.44
N MET A 306 -38.91 -15.02 -36.97
CA MET A 306 -40.12 -14.63 -36.27
C MET A 306 -40.06 -15.09 -34.82
N CYS A 307 -40.43 -14.21 -33.89
CA CYS A 307 -40.64 -14.63 -32.51
C CYS A 307 -41.78 -15.65 -32.41
N TRP A 308 -41.75 -16.48 -31.37
CA TRP A 308 -42.74 -17.54 -31.14
C TRP A 308 -44.20 -17.06 -31.21
N GLN A 309 -44.48 -15.82 -30.78
CA GLN A 309 -45.83 -15.25 -30.86
C GLN A 309 -46.29 -15.03 -32.32
N CYS A 310 -45.41 -14.45 -33.15
CA CYS A 310 -45.68 -14.23 -34.58
C CYS A 310 -45.78 -15.55 -35.33
N GLU A 311 -44.94 -16.52 -35.01
CA GLU A 311 -44.98 -17.85 -35.61
C GLU A 311 -46.29 -18.59 -35.28
N LYS A 312 -46.74 -18.51 -34.02
CA LYS A 312 -48.02 -19.07 -33.57
C LYS A 312 -49.20 -18.42 -34.30
N LEU A 313 -49.17 -17.09 -34.47
CA LEU A 313 -50.17 -16.35 -35.24
C LEU A 313 -50.20 -16.77 -36.71
N LEU A 314 -49.03 -16.92 -37.34
CA LEU A 314 -48.91 -17.36 -38.73
C LEU A 314 -49.45 -18.79 -38.91
N ARG A 315 -49.10 -19.72 -38.01
CA ARG A 315 -49.63 -21.09 -38.00
C ARG A 315 -51.15 -21.09 -37.89
N ARG A 316 -51.71 -20.26 -36.99
CA ARG A 316 -53.18 -20.12 -36.85
C ARG A 316 -53.83 -19.59 -38.12
N ARG A 317 -53.25 -18.56 -38.76
CA ARG A 317 -53.76 -18.04 -40.05
C ARG A 317 -53.71 -19.08 -41.16
N ARG A 318 -52.62 -19.85 -41.26
CA ARG A 318 -52.51 -20.97 -42.22
C ARG A 318 -53.56 -22.05 -41.98
N ALA A 319 -53.78 -22.45 -40.73
CA ALA A 319 -54.80 -23.44 -40.37
C ALA A 319 -56.22 -22.94 -40.70
N VAL A 320 -56.52 -21.66 -40.48
CA VAL A 320 -57.80 -21.05 -40.86
C VAL A 320 -57.94 -21.02 -42.40
N HIS A 321 -56.90 -20.59 -43.13
CA HIS A 321 -56.93 -20.60 -44.59
C HIS A 321 -57.10 -22.00 -45.18
N GLN A 322 -56.44 -23.01 -44.61
CA GLN A 322 -56.62 -24.40 -45.03
C GLN A 322 -58.06 -24.88 -44.81
N ARG A 323 -58.68 -24.50 -43.68
CA ARG A 323 -60.10 -24.80 -43.43
C ARG A 323 -61.04 -24.07 -44.38
N TRP A 324 -60.68 -22.90 -44.86
CA TRP A 324 -61.49 -22.13 -45.83
C TRP A 324 -61.28 -22.61 -47.27
N GLY A 325 -60.11 -23.18 -47.58
CA GLY A 325 -59.78 -23.78 -48.88
C GLY A 325 -60.29 -25.21 -49.05
N GLN A 326 -60.66 -25.90 -47.96
CA GLN A 326 -61.44 -27.12 -48.01
C GLN A 326 -62.91 -26.72 -48.25
N ALA A 327 -63.36 -26.85 -49.49
CA ALA A 327 -64.78 -26.74 -49.81
C ALA A 327 -65.56 -27.73 -48.92
N PRO A 328 -66.77 -27.38 -48.44
CA PRO A 328 -67.59 -28.36 -47.74
C PRO A 328 -67.82 -29.55 -48.68
N GLU A 329 -67.45 -30.75 -48.25
CA GLU A 329 -67.86 -31.98 -48.93
C GLU A 329 -69.39 -31.93 -49.05
N GLU A 330 -69.88 -31.96 -50.29
CA GLU A 330 -71.30 -32.15 -50.57
C GLU A 330 -71.72 -33.46 -49.89
N VAL A 331 -72.56 -33.31 -48.87
CA VAL A 331 -73.16 -34.43 -48.16
C VAL A 331 -74.19 -35.06 -49.11
N PRO A 332 -74.12 -36.38 -49.40
CA PRO A 332 -75.04 -37.06 -50.31
C PRO A 332 -76.48 -37.14 -49.77
#